data_AF-A0A645CF44-F1
#
_entry.id   AF-A0A645CF44-F1
#
_cell.length_a   1.000
_cell.length_b   1.000
_cell.length_c   1.000
_cell.angle_alpha   90.00
_cell.angle_beta   90.00
_cell.angle_gamma   90.00
#
_symmetry.space_group_name_H-M   'P 1'
#
loop_
_entity.id
_entity.type
_entity.pdbx_description
1 polymer ?
#
loop_
_entity_poly.entity_id
_entity_poly.type
_entity_poly.pdbx_seq_one_letter_code
_entity_poly.pdbx_strand_id
1 'polypeptide(L)' 'MDKILKKIGEETTEVIISAKDGDRSNTVYEIGDLMYHVMVLMVEQGIELEEIRREMASRHVIDRKVKQEKMVA' A
#
# COMPACT_ATOMS: atom_id res chain seq x y z
N MET A 1 -9.88 -4.92 -15.57
CA MET A 1 -9.67 -5.67 -14.31
C MET A 1 -8.55 -6.72 -14.32
N ASP A 2 -8.71 -7.93 -14.92
CA ASP A 2 -7.77 -9.06 -14.72
C ASP A 2 -6.29 -8.76 -14.99
N LYS A 3 -5.99 -7.98 -16.03
CA LYS A 3 -4.62 -7.55 -16.36
C LYS A 3 -4.00 -6.68 -15.26
N ILE A 4 -4.80 -5.81 -14.64
CA ILE A 4 -4.36 -4.91 -13.56
C ILE A 4 -4.01 -5.75 -12.33
N LEU A 5 -4.90 -6.68 -11.95
CA LEU A 5 -4.67 -7.54 -10.79
C LEU A 5 -3.45 -8.46 -10.96
N LYS A 6 -3.23 -9.00 -12.17
CA LYS A 6 -2.02 -9.77 -12.48
C LYS A 6 -0.74 -8.96 -12.28
N LYS A 7 -0.70 -7.72 -12.80
CA LYS A 7 0.45 -6.83 -12.62
C LYS A 7 0.67 -6.49 -11.14
N ILE A 8 -0.38 -6.16 -10.38
CA ILE A 8 -0.24 -5.91 -8.93
C ILE A 8 0.41 -7.10 -8.22
N GLY A 9 0.01 -8.34 -8.55
CA GLY A 9 0.60 -9.55 -7.96
C GLY A 9 2.07 -9.77 -8.35
N GLU A 10 2.41 -9.50 -9.61
CA GLU A 10 3.78 -9.55 -10.14
C GLU A 10 4.68 -8.54 -9.41
N GLU A 11 4.31 -7.25 -9.42
CA GLU A 11 5.10 -6.18 -8.79
C GLU A 11 5.25 -6.38 -7.29
N THR A 12 4.20 -6.87 -6.61
CA THR A 12 4.29 -7.19 -5.18
C THR A 12 5.36 -8.24 -4.91
N THR A 13 5.45 -9.25 -5.79
CA THR A 13 6.45 -10.32 -5.67
C THR A 13 7.85 -9.79 -5.93
N GLU A 14 8.01 -8.92 -6.93
CA GLU A 14 9.29 -8.30 -7.30
C GLU A 14 9.80 -7.32 -6.22
N VAL A 15 8.91 -6.54 -5.59
CA VAL A 15 9.24 -5.73 -4.40
C VAL A 15 9.79 -6.62 -3.28
N ILE A 16 9.13 -7.74 -2.98
CA ILE A 16 9.54 -8.65 -1.90
C ILE A 16 10.92 -9.23 -2.18
N ILE A 17 11.17 -9.68 -3.42
CA ILE A 17 12.45 -10.26 -3.83
C ILE A 17 13.54 -9.19 -3.77
N SER A 18 13.32 -8.03 -4.38
CA SER A 18 14.31 -6.93 -4.43
C SER A 18 14.69 -6.45 -3.04
N ALA A 19 13.71 -6.32 -2.14
CA ALA A 19 13.94 -5.89 -0.77
C ALA A 19 14.73 -6.95 0.03
N LYS A 20 14.43 -8.24 -0.18
CA LYS A 20 15.17 -9.35 0.43
C LYS A 20 16.63 -9.40 -0.04
N ASP A 21 16.87 -9.16 -1.33
CA ASP A 21 18.19 -9.23 -1.93
C ASP A 21 19.05 -7.98 -1.67
N GLY A 22 18.47 -6.96 -1.02
CA GLY A 22 19.17 -5.73 -0.66
C GLY A 22 19.42 -4.78 -1.83
N ASP A 23 18.79 -5.02 -2.98
CA ASP A 23 18.86 -4.13 -4.14
C ASP A 23 17.93 -2.93 -3.93
N ARG A 24 18.48 -1.87 -3.34
CA ARG A 24 17.72 -0.65 -3.09
C ARG A 24 17.21 0.02 -4.37
N SER A 25 17.98 -0.03 -5.46
CA SER A 25 17.59 0.62 -6.71
C SER A 25 16.39 -0.11 -7.31
N ASN A 26 16.47 -1.44 -7.40
CA ASN A 26 15.36 -2.23 -7.91
C ASN A 26 14.15 -2.15 -6.98
N THR A 27 14.36 -2.19 -5.66
CA THR A 27 13.25 -2.03 -4.70
C THR A 27 12.47 -0.72 -4.92
N VAL A 28 13.16 0.40 -5.14
CA VAL A 28 12.48 1.68 -5.42
C VAL A 28 11.72 1.63 -6.75
N TYR A 29 12.30 0.98 -7.75
CA TYR A 29 11.67 0.78 -9.05
C TYR A 29 10.37 -0.04 -8.95
N GLU A 30 10.41 -1.22 -8.34
CA GLU A 30 9.24 -2.10 -8.21
C GLU A 30 8.16 -1.50 -7.30
N ILE A 31 8.54 -0.74 -6.26
CA ILE A 31 7.57 0.02 -5.47
C ILE A 31 6.84 1.04 -6.35
N GLY A 32 7.58 1.70 -7.25
CA GLY A 32 7.01 2.62 -8.22
C GLY A 32 6.00 1.95 -9.15
N ASP A 33 6.34 0.79 -9.70
CA ASP A 33 5.43 0.07 -10.61
C ASP A 33 4.21 -0.50 -9.88
N LEU A 34 4.40 -1.02 -8.67
CA LEU A 34 3.30 -1.42 -7.80
C LEU A 34 2.34 -0.24 -7.52
N MET A 35 2.88 0.92 -7.14
CA MET A 35 2.06 2.12 -6.89
C MET A 35 1.32 2.57 -8.15
N TYR A 36 1.96 2.52 -9.31
CA TYR A 36 1.33 2.83 -10.59
C TYR A 36 0.14 1.91 -10.86
N HIS A 37 0.32 0.59 -10.73
CA HIS A 37 -0.74 -0.36 -10.97
C HIS A 37 -1.88 -0.28 -9.94
N VAL A 38 -1.59 0.08 -8.68
CA VAL A 38 -2.60 0.39 -7.67
C VAL A 38 -3.40 1.65 -8.06
N MET A 39 -2.75 2.72 -8.55
CA MET A 39 -3.45 3.92 -9.03
C MET A 39 -4.33 3.61 -10.24
N VAL A 40 -3.88 2.76 -11.17
CA VAL A 40 -4.71 2.30 -12.30
C VAL A 40 -5.93 1.51 -11.80
N LEU A 41 -5.77 0.67 -10.78
CA LEU A 41 -6.89 -0.03 -10.14
C LEU A 41 -7.88 0.95 -9.50
N MET A 42 -7.38 1.98 -8.81
CA MET A 42 -8.23 3.00 -8.21
C MET A 42 -9.10 3.69 -9.27
N VAL A 43 -8.53 4.10 -10.40
CA VAL A 43 -9.29 4.71 -11.51
C VAL A 43 -10.33 3.74 -12.09
N GLU A 44 -9.94 2.48 -12.32
CA GLU A 44 -10.86 1.44 -12.83
C GLU A 44 -12.05 1.20 -11.89
N GLN A 45 -11.85 1.32 -10.57
CA GLN A 45 -12.89 1.12 -9.56
C GLN A 45 -13.61 2.39 -9.13
N GLY A 46 -13.21 3.56 -9.65
CA GLY A 46 -13.76 4.84 -9.22
C GLY A 46 -13.43 5.18 -7.75
N ILE A 47 -12.29 4.72 -7.25
CA ILE A 47 -11.82 4.98 -5.89
C ILE A 47 -10.96 6.24 -5.91
N GLU A 48 -11.36 7.24 -5.12
CA GLU A 48 -10.64 8.49 -4.98
C GLU A 48 -9.48 8.35 -3.97
N LEU A 49 -8.39 9.09 -4.20
CA LEU A 49 -7.25 9.12 -3.28
C LEU A 49 -7.65 9.56 -1.86
N GLU A 50 -8.66 10.42 -1.77
CA GLU A 50 -9.20 10.89 -0.49
C GLU A 50 -9.84 9.77 0.33
N GLU A 51 -10.45 8.77 -0.32
CA GLU A 51 -11.03 7.60 0.38
C GLU A 51 -9.92 6.77 1.03
N ILE A 52 -8.83 6.52 0.30
CA ILE A 52 -7.64 5.84 0.83
C ILE A 52 -7.02 6.64 1.98
N ARG A 53 -6.91 7.97 1.83
CA ARG A 53 -6.39 8.84 2.90
C ARG A 53 -7.24 8.77 4.17
N ARG A 54 -8.56 8.79 4.05
CA ARG A 54 -9.49 8.66 5.19
C ARG A 54 -9.34 7.29 5.87
N GLU A 55 -9.23 6.22 5.08
CA GLU A 55 -8.98 4.89 5.60
C GLU A 55 -7.62 4.81 6.34
N MET A 56 -6.55 5.38 5.80
CA MET A 56 -5.26 5.43 6.50
C MET A 56 -5.32 6.27 7.79
N ALA A 57 -6.06 7.38 7.78
CA ALA A 57 -6.24 8.23 8.96
C ALA A 57 -7.03 7.51 10.07
N SER A 58 -8.01 6.69 9.71
CA SER A 58 -8.83 5.92 10.67
C SER A 58 -7.96 4.98 11.52
N ARG A 59 -6.92 4.38 10.92
CA ARG A 59 -5.96 3.48 11.60
C ARG A 59 -5.16 4.19 12.69
N HIS A 60 -4.76 5.44 12.46
CA HIS A 60 -4.02 6.24 13.43
C HIS A 60 -4.88 6.67 14.63
N VAL A 61 -6.20 6.80 14.45
CA VAL A 61 -7.13 7.10 15.55
C VAL A 61 -7.27 5.90 16.49
N ILE A 62 -7.29 4.68 15.95
CA ILE A 62 -7.29 3.44 16.76
C ILE A 62 -6.02 3.36 17.60
N ASP A 63 -4.85 3.58 17.01
CA ASP A 63 -3.56 3.56 17.72
C ASP A 63 -3.50 4.55 18.89
N ARG A 64 -4.07 5.76 18.73
CA ARG A 64 -4.15 6.74 19.83
C ARG A 64 -5.11 6.30 20.94
N LYS A 65 -6.29 5.79 20.60
CA LYS A 65 -7.28 5.33 21.59
C LYS A 65 -6.77 4.12 22.39
N VAL A 66 -6.18 3.13 21.71
CA VAL A 66 -5.60 1.94 22.36
C VAL A 66 -4.43 2.32 23.28
N LYS A 67 -3.58 3.28 22.89
CA LYS A 67 -2.51 3.80 23.76
C LYS A 67 -3.06 4.54 24.99
N GLN A 68 -4.12 5.35 24.84
CA GLN A 68 -4.75 6.03 25.97
C GLN A 68 -5.39 5.05 26.95
N GLU A 69 -6.14 4.05 26.48
CA GLU A 69 -6.78 3.05 27.36
C GLU A 69 -5.75 2.25 28.17
N LYS A 70 -4.61 1.87 27.58
CA LYS A 70 -3.53 1.16 28.30
C LYS A 70 -2.75 2.00 29.30
N MET A 71 -2.79 3.35 29.20
CA MET A 71 -2.11 4.24 30.15
C MET A 71 -2.97 4.57 31.38
N VAL A 72 -4.27 4.31 31.31
CA VAL A 72 -5.26 4.65 32.35
C VAL A 72 -5.68 3.40 33.15
N ALA A 73 -5.27 2.20 32.71
CA ALA A 73 -5.41 0.93 33.43
C ALA A 73 -4.12 0.57 34.19
#